data_AF-A0A8J6XAZ4-F1
#
_entry.id   AF-A0A8J6XAZ4-F1
#
_cell.length_a   1.000
_cell.length_b   1.000
_cell.length_c   1.000
_cell.angle_alpha   90.00
_cell.angle_beta   90.00
_cell.angle_gamma   90.00
#
_symmetry.space_group_name_H-M   'P 1'
#
loop_
_entity.id
_entity.type
_entity.pdbx_description
1 polymer ?
#
loop_
_entity_poly.entity_id
_entity_poly.type
_entity_poly.pdbx_seq_one_letter_code
_entity_poly.pdbx_strand_id
1 'polypeptide(L)'
;MKISKIILTATLLFLGYHVNEVKAVPAANEWGQGVDFDSYCSQKYPNSKAVLVANNAIGWRCKVEQDLRSFDVADACLKVYGVRNPHGYGKYSNPYSWFCGKPKKSAEYVKK
;
A
#
# COMPACT_ATOMS: atom_id res chain seq x y z
N MET A 1 -62.33 -19.83 -23.79
CA MET A 1 -61.19 -18.90 -23.85
C MET A 1 -60.50 -18.92 -22.48
N LYS A 2 -59.37 -19.61 -22.33
CA LYS A 2 -58.63 -19.73 -21.04
C LYS A 2 -57.50 -18.70 -21.05
N ILE A 3 -57.49 -17.78 -20.09
CA ILE A 3 -56.41 -16.79 -19.91
C ILE A 3 -55.69 -17.14 -18.60
N SER A 4 -54.57 -17.83 -18.72
CA SER A 4 -53.61 -18.01 -17.63
C SER A 4 -52.84 -16.71 -17.43
N LYS A 5 -52.94 -16.11 -16.24
CA LYS A 5 -52.11 -14.97 -15.82
C LYS A 5 -50.97 -15.50 -14.95
N ILE A 6 -49.77 -15.56 -15.53
CA ILE A 6 -48.53 -15.89 -14.85
C ILE A 6 -48.12 -14.64 -14.05
N ILE A 7 -48.16 -14.73 -12.72
CA ILE A 7 -47.67 -13.67 -11.84
C ILE A 7 -46.16 -13.92 -11.64
N LEU A 8 -45.35 -13.09 -12.27
CA LEU A 8 -43.89 -13.04 -12.08
C LEU A 8 -43.59 -12.29 -10.78
N THR A 9 -43.21 -13.01 -9.73
CA THR A 9 -42.65 -12.44 -8.51
C THR A 9 -41.19 -12.07 -8.74
N ALA A 10 -40.90 -10.77 -8.79
CA ALA A 10 -39.55 -10.23 -8.93
C ALA A 10 -38.80 -10.32 -7.59
N THR A 11 -37.85 -11.24 -7.49
CA THR A 11 -36.97 -11.40 -6.32
C THR A 11 -35.84 -10.36 -6.38
N LEU A 12 -35.92 -9.33 -5.53
CA LEU A 12 -34.82 -8.38 -5.31
C LEU A 12 -33.83 -8.96 -4.29
N LEU A 13 -32.79 -9.63 -4.79
CA LEU A 13 -31.61 -10.01 -4.00
C LEU A 13 -30.68 -8.80 -3.88
N PHE A 14 -30.73 -8.09 -2.76
CA PHE A 14 -29.69 -7.15 -2.37
C PHE A 14 -28.45 -7.95 -1.96
N LEU A 15 -27.59 -8.28 -2.93
CA LEU A 15 -26.21 -8.66 -2.66
C LEU A 15 -25.50 -7.41 -2.12
N GLY A 16 -25.34 -7.36 -0.80
CA GLY A 16 -24.45 -6.40 -0.14
C GLY A 16 -23.02 -6.68 -0.58
N TYR A 17 -22.58 -5.99 -1.64
CA TYR A 17 -21.19 -5.91 -2.00
C TYR A 17 -20.49 -5.05 -0.95
N HIS A 18 -19.89 -5.69 0.05
CA HIS A 18 -18.82 -5.05 0.81
C HIS A 18 -17.69 -4.77 -0.18
N VAL A 19 -17.65 -3.54 -0.68
CA VAL A 19 -16.49 -3.01 -1.39
C VAL A 19 -15.41 -2.85 -0.33
N ASN A 20 -14.59 -3.88 -0.15
CA ASN A 20 -13.30 -3.70 0.48
C ASN A 20 -12.54 -2.74 -0.43
N GLU A 21 -12.42 -1.48 -0.04
CA GLU A 21 -11.45 -0.57 -0.63
C GLU A 21 -10.08 -1.24 -0.52
N VAL A 22 -9.64 -1.87 -1.60
CA VAL A 22 -8.28 -2.37 -1.72
C VAL A 22 -7.42 -1.13 -1.90
N LYS A 23 -7.04 -0.50 -0.78
CA LYS A 23 -6.00 0.53 -0.79
C LYS A 23 -4.79 -0.07 -1.51
N ALA A 24 -4.28 0.67 -2.48
CA ALA A 24 -3.26 0.21 -3.42
C ALA A 24 -1.99 -0.23 -2.67
N VAL A 25 -1.95 -1.52 -2.32
CA VAL A 25 -0.73 -2.19 -1.89
C VAL A 25 0.27 -1.96 -3.02
N PRO A 26 1.46 -1.40 -2.76
CA PRO A 26 2.48 -1.35 -3.78
C PRO A 26 2.76 -2.80 -4.14
N ALA A 27 2.54 -3.08 -5.41
CA ALA A 27 2.80 -4.38 -5.97
C ALA A 27 4.14 -4.89 -5.46
N ALA A 28 4.19 -6.18 -5.15
CA ALA A 28 5.46 -6.86 -4.95
C ALA A 28 6.41 -6.42 -6.08
N ASN A 29 7.57 -5.89 -5.72
CA ASN A 29 8.57 -5.46 -6.68
C ASN A 29 9.58 -6.60 -6.90
N GLU A 30 10.57 -6.34 -7.75
CA GLU A 30 11.62 -7.31 -8.03
C GLU A 30 12.47 -7.70 -6.79
N TRP A 31 12.34 -6.95 -5.69
CA TRP A 31 13.09 -7.12 -4.45
C TRP A 31 12.28 -7.82 -3.35
N GLY A 32 10.96 -7.88 -3.44
CA GLY A 32 10.12 -8.49 -2.42
C GLY A 32 8.72 -7.89 -2.38
N GLN A 33 8.17 -7.81 -1.18
CA GLN A 33 6.90 -7.13 -0.93
C GLN A 33 7.18 -5.63 -0.79
N GLY A 34 6.63 -4.79 -1.68
CA GLY A 34 6.91 -3.35 -1.69
C GLY A 34 6.42 -2.62 -0.43
N VAL A 35 6.80 -1.36 -0.22
CA VAL A 35 6.39 -0.55 0.95
C VAL A 35 5.33 0.46 0.54
N ASP A 36 4.14 0.42 1.16
CA ASP A 36 3.03 1.33 0.80
C ASP A 36 3.24 2.70 1.42
N PHE A 37 3.94 3.57 0.68
CA PHE A 37 4.29 4.90 1.18
C PHE A 37 3.05 5.76 1.43
N ASP A 38 2.02 5.70 0.57
CA ASP A 38 0.81 6.52 0.70
C ASP A 38 -0.07 6.05 1.85
N SER A 39 -0.28 4.73 1.98
CA SER A 39 -1.01 4.17 3.12
C SER A 39 -0.29 4.46 4.43
N TYR A 40 1.05 4.36 4.45
CA TYR A 40 1.82 4.75 5.62
C TYR A 40 1.63 6.22 6.01
N CYS A 41 1.79 7.14 5.05
CA CYS A 41 1.66 8.56 5.31
C CYS A 41 0.25 8.88 5.82
N SER A 42 -0.80 8.45 5.13
CA SER A 42 -2.19 8.69 5.54
C SER A 42 -2.54 8.10 6.91
N GLN A 43 -1.97 6.95 7.29
CA GLN A 43 -2.18 6.34 8.60
C GLN A 43 -1.36 7.00 9.72
N LYS A 44 -0.18 7.56 9.41
CA LYS A 44 0.69 8.19 10.42
C LYS A 44 0.36 9.67 10.62
N TYR A 45 0.02 10.36 9.53
CA TYR A 45 -0.31 11.77 9.50
C TYR A 45 -1.63 11.94 8.72
N PRO A 46 -2.74 12.27 9.40
CA PRO A 46 -4.02 12.52 8.73
C PRO A 46 -3.89 13.54 7.61
N ASN A 47 -4.64 13.34 6.51
CA ASN A 47 -4.64 14.21 5.31
C ASN A 47 -3.27 14.38 4.63
N SER A 48 -2.36 13.41 4.79
CA SER A 48 -1.05 13.43 4.14
C SER A 48 -0.94 12.41 3.00
N LYS A 49 0.06 12.61 2.14
CA LYS A 49 0.41 11.71 1.03
C LYS A 49 1.91 11.52 0.93
N ALA A 50 2.34 10.43 0.32
CA ALA A 50 3.74 10.23 -0.01
C ALA A 50 4.13 11.08 -1.22
N VAL A 51 5.34 11.64 -1.17
CA VAL A 51 5.95 12.36 -2.28
C VAL A 51 7.41 11.95 -2.39
N LEU A 52 7.90 11.91 -3.62
CA LEU A 52 9.30 11.64 -3.90
C LEU A 52 10.05 12.97 -4.06
N VAL A 53 10.95 13.28 -3.13
CA VAL A 53 11.71 14.55 -3.13
C VAL A 53 13.13 14.39 -3.67
N ALA A 54 13.59 13.15 -3.82
CA ALA A 54 14.85 12.79 -4.47
C ALA A 54 14.65 11.48 -5.25
N ASN A 55 15.22 11.38 -6.45
CA ASN A 55 15.05 10.19 -7.31
C ASN A 55 15.93 9.02 -6.87
N ASN A 56 15.78 8.57 -5.62
CA ASN A 56 16.51 7.48 -5.00
C ASN A 56 15.66 6.83 -3.89
N ALA A 57 16.10 5.67 -3.39
CA ALA A 57 15.39 4.89 -2.37
C ALA A 57 15.03 5.76 -1.15
N ILE A 58 15.97 6.54 -0.61
CA ILE A 58 15.74 7.35 0.60
C ILE A 58 15.02 8.68 0.33
N GLY A 59 14.50 8.91 -0.88
CA GLY A 59 13.86 10.16 -1.30
C GLY A 59 12.38 10.29 -0.92
N TRP A 60 11.76 9.27 -0.35
CA TRP A 60 10.34 9.32 0.05
C TRP A 60 10.12 10.17 1.29
N ARG A 61 9.10 11.02 1.26
CA ARG A 61 8.64 11.85 2.38
C ARG A 61 7.12 11.83 2.46
N CYS A 62 6.58 12.08 3.65
CA CYS A 62 5.16 12.40 3.80
C CYS A 62 4.97 13.91 3.66
N LYS A 63 4.14 14.34 2.70
CA LYS A 63 3.70 15.73 2.56
C LYS A 63 2.50 15.96 3.49
N VAL A 64 2.70 16.75 4.54
CA VAL A 64 1.67 17.14 5.51
C VAL A 64 1.47 18.63 5.38
N GLU A 65 0.36 19.07 4.77
CA GLU A 65 0.13 20.47 4.42
C GLU A 65 1.34 21.07 3.66
N GLN A 66 2.09 21.99 4.28
CA GLN A 66 3.27 22.63 3.71
C GLN A 66 4.59 21.93 4.11
N ASP A 67 4.57 21.01 5.06
CA ASP A 67 5.75 20.32 5.60
C ASP A 67 6.10 19.01 4.88
N LEU A 68 7.38 18.63 4.96
CA LEU A 68 7.88 17.31 4.57
C LEU A 68 8.36 16.56 5.81
N ARG A 69 7.71 15.43 6.12
CA ARG A 69 8.06 14.56 7.24
C ARG A 69 8.86 13.36 6.74
N SER A 70 9.86 12.98 7.53
CA SER A 70 10.72 11.82 7.26
C SER A 70 9.91 10.53 7.24
N PHE A 71 10.34 9.62 6.39
CA PHE A 71 9.72 8.32 6.24
C PHE A 71 10.45 7.28 7.09
N ASP A 72 9.71 6.45 7.83
CA ASP A 72 10.28 5.32 8.57
C ASP A 72 9.79 4.01 7.98
N VAL A 73 10.67 3.34 7.22
CA VAL A 73 10.30 2.10 6.52
C VAL A 73 10.05 0.95 7.49
N ALA A 74 10.73 0.89 8.63
CA ALA A 74 10.47 -0.14 9.63
C ALA A 74 9.04 -0.04 10.17
N ASP A 75 8.60 1.19 10.44
CA ASP A 75 7.24 1.51 10.88
C ASP A 75 6.23 1.29 9.75
N ALA A 76 6.58 1.62 8.51
CA ALA A 76 5.74 1.34 7.35
C ALA A 76 5.52 -0.16 7.13
N CYS A 77 6.58 -0.97 7.19
CA CYS A 77 6.46 -2.42 7.10
C CYS A 77 5.61 -3.00 8.24
N LEU A 78 5.76 -2.48 9.46
CA LEU A 78 4.94 -2.89 10.59
C LEU A 78 3.45 -2.56 10.38
N LYS A 79 3.15 -1.34 9.91
CA LYS A 79 1.75 -0.92 9.70
C LYS A 79 1.07 -1.63 8.54
N VAL A 80 1.79 -1.87 7.44
CA VAL A 80 1.20 -2.44 6.23
C VAL A 80 1.12 -3.97 6.31
N TYR A 81 2.10 -4.62 6.96
CA TYR A 81 2.23 -6.09 6.93
C TYR A 81 2.43 -6.76 8.29
N GLY A 82 2.42 -6.00 9.39
CA GLY A 82 2.63 -6.56 10.74
C GLY A 82 4.06 -7.02 11.01
N VAL A 83 5.01 -6.76 10.10
CA VAL A 83 6.40 -7.21 10.21
C VAL A 83 7.34 -6.01 10.31
N ARG A 84 8.17 -5.97 11.35
CA ARG A 84 9.18 -4.91 11.52
C ARG A 84 10.48 -5.21 10.77
N ASN A 85 10.85 -6.48 10.69
CA ASN A 85 12.11 -6.95 10.11
C ASN A 85 11.91 -8.28 9.36
N PRO A 86 12.70 -8.55 8.32
CA PRO A 86 13.66 -7.64 7.68
C PRO A 86 12.97 -6.55 6.83
N HIS A 87 13.68 -5.45 6.55
CA HIS A 87 13.30 -4.45 5.55
C HIS A 87 14.57 -3.84 4.95
N GLY A 88 14.47 -3.27 3.74
CA GLY A 88 15.62 -2.67 3.05
C GLY A 88 15.27 -2.19 1.65
N TYR A 89 16.26 -1.79 0.87
CA TYR A 89 16.09 -1.47 -0.55
C TYR A 89 17.10 -2.22 -1.41
N GLY A 90 16.69 -2.56 -2.63
CA GLY A 90 17.56 -3.29 -3.54
C GLY A 90 18.61 -2.45 -4.26
N LYS A 91 18.22 -1.26 -4.71
CA LYS A 91 19.10 -0.36 -5.47
C LYS A 91 18.87 1.07 -5.04
N TYR A 92 19.89 1.72 -4.49
CA TYR A 92 19.79 3.11 -4.03
C TYR A 92 19.23 4.05 -5.11
N SER A 93 19.64 3.90 -6.37
CA SER A 93 19.15 4.75 -7.47
C SER A 93 17.71 4.45 -7.92
N ASN A 94 17.04 3.45 -7.34
CA ASN A 94 15.66 3.10 -7.67
C ASN A 94 14.77 3.42 -6.45
N PRO A 95 13.96 4.50 -6.50
CA PRO A 95 13.08 4.88 -5.40
C PRO A 95 12.05 3.80 -5.04
N TYR A 96 11.72 2.91 -5.97
CA TYR A 96 10.72 1.85 -5.77
C TYR A 96 11.31 0.52 -5.33
N SER A 97 12.61 0.47 -5.00
CA SER A 97 13.30 -0.78 -4.65
C SER A 97 13.18 -1.20 -3.19
N TRP A 98 12.43 -0.45 -2.37
CA TRP A 98 12.15 -0.81 -0.99
C TRP A 98 11.33 -2.09 -0.89
N PHE A 99 11.61 -2.88 0.14
CA PHE A 99 10.84 -4.08 0.45
C PHE A 99 10.70 -4.28 1.95
N CYS A 100 9.62 -4.96 2.31
CA CYS A 100 9.38 -5.57 3.60
C CYS A 100 9.62 -7.09 3.49
N GLY A 101 10.13 -7.68 4.57
CA GLY A 101 10.43 -9.11 4.64
C GLY A 101 11.79 -9.50 4.05
N LYS A 102 11.95 -10.81 3.79
CA LYS A 102 13.15 -11.33 3.14
C LYS A 102 13.19 -10.90 1.67
N PRO A 103 14.31 -10.34 1.18
CA PRO A 103 14.40 -9.93 -0.21
C PRO A 103 14.46 -11.13 -1.14
N LYS A 104 13.93 -10.98 -2.36
CA LYS A 104 13.98 -11.99 -3.44
C LYS A 104 15.33 -11.99 -4.18
N LYS A 105 16.13 -10.94 -4.04
CA LYS A 105 17.46 -10.74 -4.66
C LYS A 105 18.43 -10.13 -3.64
N SER A 106 19.73 -10.04 -3.96
CA SER A 106 20.72 -9.41 -3.08
C SER A 106 20.36 -7.93 -2.83
N ALA A 107 19.91 -7.60 -1.64
CA ALA A 107 19.50 -6.26 -1.29
C ALA A 107 20.37 -5.64 -0.19
N GLU A 108 20.37 -4.31 -0.14
CA GLU A 108 21.01 -3.55 0.94
C GLU A 108 20.04 -3.46 2.12
N TYR A 109 20.42 -4.11 3.23
CA TYR A 109 19.65 -4.04 4.47
C TYR A 109 19.97 -2.73 5.19
N VAL A 110 18.92 -1.96 5.49
CA VAL A 110 19.06 -0.76 6.30
C VAL A 110 19.02 -1.20 7.76
N LYS A 111 20.18 -1.27 8.41
CA LYS A 111 20.27 -1.40 9.87
C LYS A 111 20.06 0.00 10.46
N LYS A 112 18.92 0.22 11.10
CA LYS A 112 18.73 1.34 12.03
C LYS A 112 19.20 0.93 13.41
#